data_AF-A0A151RAM6-F1
#
_entry.id   AF-A0A151RAM6-F1
#
_cell.length_a   1.000
_cell.length_b   1.000
_cell.length_c   1.000
_cell.angle_alpha   90.00
_cell.angle_beta   90.00
_cell.angle_gamma   90.00
#
_symmetry.space_group_name_H-M   'P 1'
#
loop_
_entity.id
_entity.type
_entity.pdbx_description
1 polymer ?
#
loop_
_entity_poly.entity_id
_entity_poly.type
_entity_poly.pdbx_seq_one_letter_code
_entity_poly.pdbx_strand_id
1 'polypeptide(L)'
;VGKKPGSSYVWKSIIRTFQILHMGYSVNLGAGNSSPWFDNWLETGTLSQVVPYVHISDSHLKVVDCWSQGSWCLDNLATSVPPLWKERICHIQIPSLPNGEQDSFSWAGTTSDCYSIASCFHYLFPHGPEPSPPFWKKLWSLKIPEKVKIFLWKGLHDALPTNSKRFRCHITMVESCPRCNHSRENGLHALRDCPISYNVWEMTGDTPVDFFSMNCTMSWIKSLIFHPQAERLSLTAWWVWRLRNTMVLSTTRWTVPYVVRQIKADVAANMVFLNHRKLWEEIASWVPPEHPNVKLNTDGSWRPNTRLMGTRGVIRDCVGRWLFGFANSARTGDPLKAELTAVVEGLSLCWNVGLRNIICETDCAEVIEACESLVSLERWQVYADLVRALKELLSRNWLIFIRWIPREINKVAHTLAGWGAFSSVDYVVWHKAPTFVLEAVELDVMSSMDTV
;
A
#
# COMPACT_ATOMS: atom_id res chain seq x y z
N VAL A 1 -24.01 21.87 -5.92
CA VAL A 1 -24.64 20.53 -5.93
C VAL A 1 -25.64 20.42 -4.78
N GLY A 2 -26.94 20.39 -5.11
CA GLY A 2 -28.04 20.45 -4.14
C GLY A 2 -28.16 19.20 -3.24
N LYS A 3 -28.57 19.41 -1.99
CA LYS A 3 -28.80 18.37 -0.97
C LYS A 3 -29.91 17.40 -1.42
N LYS A 4 -29.57 16.25 -2.00
CA LYS A 4 -30.53 15.14 -2.16
C LYS A 4 -30.72 14.41 -0.82
N PRO A 5 -31.94 14.34 -0.26
CA PRO A 5 -32.23 13.49 0.89
C PRO A 5 -32.03 12.01 0.50
N GLY A 6 -31.36 11.23 1.34
CA GLY A 6 -31.10 9.79 1.11
C GLY A 6 -29.65 9.39 0.82
N SER A 7 -28.72 10.33 0.61
CA SER A 7 -27.30 9.98 0.40
C SER A 7 -26.57 9.68 1.73
N SER A 8 -25.84 8.55 1.76
CA SER A 8 -25.05 8.09 2.92
C SER A 8 -24.07 9.16 3.39
N TYR A 9 -23.90 9.28 4.71
CA TYR A 9 -22.90 10.17 5.32
C TYR A 9 -21.49 9.87 4.78
N VAL A 10 -21.16 8.59 4.58
CA VAL A 10 -19.86 8.17 4.02
C VAL A 10 -19.69 8.73 2.61
N TRP A 11 -20.71 8.59 1.75
CA TRP A 11 -20.65 9.10 0.38
C TRP A 11 -20.52 10.63 0.34
N LYS A 12 -21.26 11.34 1.19
CA LYS A 12 -21.13 12.80 1.31
C LYS A 12 -19.73 13.22 1.72
N SER A 13 -19.13 12.51 2.68
CA SER A 13 -17.75 12.77 3.11
C SER A 13 -16.75 12.47 2.00
N ILE A 14 -16.89 11.35 1.28
CA ILE A 14 -16.05 11.02 0.13
C ILE A 14 -16.15 12.11 -0.94
N ILE A 15 -17.36 12.52 -1.32
CA ILE A 15 -17.57 13.57 -2.34
C ILE A 15 -16.96 14.91 -1.89
N ARG A 16 -17.12 15.27 -0.61
CA ARG A 16 -16.51 16.48 -0.07
C ARG A 16 -14.99 16.43 -0.11
N THR A 17 -14.39 15.31 0.30
CA THR A 17 -12.94 15.13 0.24
C THR A 17 -12.46 15.09 -1.21
N PHE A 18 -13.18 14.44 -2.12
CA PHE A 18 -12.87 14.38 -3.55
C PHE A 18 -12.77 15.77 -4.16
N GLN A 19 -13.68 16.70 -3.84
CA GLN A 19 -13.61 18.08 -4.32
C GLN A 19 -12.32 18.81 -3.89
N ILE A 20 -11.83 18.52 -2.68
CA ILE A 20 -10.57 19.10 -2.17
C ILE A 20 -9.38 18.44 -2.87
N LEU A 21 -9.42 17.11 -3.01
CA LEU A 21 -8.36 16.36 -3.67
C LEU A 21 -8.26 16.68 -5.15
N HIS A 22 -9.37 16.98 -5.83
CA HIS A 22 -9.36 17.38 -7.23
C HIS A 22 -8.46 18.60 -7.49
N MET A 23 -8.32 19.51 -6.52
CA MET A 23 -7.39 20.65 -6.64
C MET A 23 -5.91 20.23 -6.60
N GLY A 24 -5.61 19.06 -6.04
CA GLY A 24 -4.28 18.49 -6.02
C GLY A 24 -3.94 17.67 -7.25
N TYR A 25 -4.86 17.50 -8.20
CA TYR A 25 -4.58 16.85 -9.47
C TYR A 25 -4.38 17.89 -10.59
N SER A 26 -3.39 17.65 -11.43
CA SER A 26 -3.23 18.28 -12.74
C SER A 26 -3.31 17.22 -13.84
N VAL A 27 -3.68 17.65 -15.04
CA VAL A 27 -3.75 16.77 -16.22
C VAL A 27 -2.50 16.98 -17.05
N ASN A 28 -1.84 15.90 -17.43
CA ASN A 28 -0.83 15.91 -18.48
C ASN A 28 -1.52 15.53 -19.80
N LEU A 29 -1.49 16.44 -20.75
CA LEU A 29 -2.10 16.26 -22.06
C LEU A 29 -1.34 15.20 -22.87
N GLY A 30 -2.06 14.20 -23.36
CA GLY A 30 -1.63 13.23 -24.37
C GLY A 30 -2.54 13.35 -25.59
N ALA A 31 -3.53 12.46 -25.72
CA ALA A 31 -4.52 12.47 -26.80
C ALA A 31 -5.47 13.69 -26.79
N GLY A 32 -5.46 14.51 -25.74
CA GLY A 32 -6.26 15.73 -25.64
C GLY A 32 -7.75 15.47 -25.44
N ASN A 33 -8.09 14.38 -24.76
CA ASN A 33 -9.47 14.02 -24.39
C ASN A 33 -10.05 14.84 -23.23
N SER A 34 -9.20 15.55 -22.50
CA SER A 34 -9.55 16.43 -21.40
C SER A 34 -10.25 17.69 -21.86
N SER A 35 -11.07 18.24 -20.96
CA SER A 35 -11.76 19.49 -21.16
C SER A 35 -10.77 20.66 -21.14
N PRO A 36 -10.77 21.55 -22.15
CA PRO A 36 -9.95 22.75 -22.11
C PRO A 36 -10.40 23.69 -20.99
N TRP A 37 -11.66 23.60 -20.55
CA TRP A 37 -12.27 24.51 -19.59
C TRP A 37 -12.24 24.02 -18.14
N PHE A 38 -12.53 22.74 -17.92
CA PHE A 38 -12.84 22.21 -16.59
C PHE A 38 -11.76 21.29 -16.00
N ASP A 39 -10.80 20.85 -16.81
CA ASP A 39 -9.65 20.08 -16.34
C ASP A 39 -8.45 21.00 -16.09
N ASN A 40 -7.65 20.69 -15.06
CA ASN A 40 -6.50 21.49 -14.67
C ASN A 40 -5.23 21.04 -15.41
N TRP A 41 -5.16 21.29 -16.72
CA TRP A 41 -4.00 20.98 -17.56
C TRP A 41 -2.97 22.12 -17.62
N LEU A 42 -3.28 23.28 -17.01
CA LEU A 42 -2.40 24.46 -16.95
C LEU A 42 -1.58 24.53 -15.65
N GLU A 43 -1.78 23.60 -14.72
CA GLU A 43 -1.20 23.54 -13.35
C GLU A 43 -1.52 24.76 -12.46
N THR A 44 -2.12 25.81 -13.00
CA THR A 44 -2.51 27.03 -12.29
C THR A 44 -4.01 27.14 -12.02
N GLY A 45 -4.76 26.05 -12.22
CA GLY A 45 -6.21 26.00 -12.14
C GLY A 45 -6.88 25.81 -13.50
N THR A 46 -8.22 25.72 -13.48
CA THR A 46 -9.04 25.46 -14.67
C THR A 46 -9.27 26.75 -15.47
N LEU A 47 -9.30 26.69 -16.80
CA LEU A 47 -9.54 27.88 -17.63
C LEU A 47 -10.91 28.53 -17.35
N SER A 48 -11.90 27.76 -16.89
CA SER A 48 -13.20 28.31 -16.48
C SER A 48 -13.13 29.29 -15.30
N GLN A 49 -12.05 29.30 -14.51
CA GLN A 49 -11.87 30.22 -13.39
C GLN A 49 -11.38 31.62 -13.83
N VAL A 50 -10.89 31.75 -15.06
CA VAL A 50 -10.29 33.00 -15.57
C VAL A 50 -11.20 33.71 -16.58
N VAL A 51 -12.38 33.14 -16.84
CA VAL A 51 -13.43 33.71 -17.68
C VAL A 51 -14.71 33.92 -16.86
N PRO A 52 -15.55 34.92 -17.20
CA PRO A 52 -16.81 35.14 -16.49
C PRO A 52 -17.82 33.99 -16.66
N TYR A 53 -17.78 33.30 -17.80
CA TYR A 53 -18.62 32.15 -18.12
C TYR A 53 -17.95 31.31 -19.22
N VAL A 54 -18.39 30.05 -19.36
CA VAL A 54 -18.06 29.18 -20.49
C VAL A 54 -19.34 29.00 -21.31
N HIS A 55 -19.30 29.36 -22.60
CA HIS A 55 -20.44 29.23 -23.49
C HIS A 55 -20.83 27.76 -23.68
N ILE A 56 -22.13 27.46 -23.80
CA ILE A 56 -22.63 26.07 -23.83
C ILE A 56 -22.06 25.27 -25.01
N SER A 57 -21.84 25.91 -26.17
CA SER A 57 -21.20 25.28 -27.33
C SER A 57 -19.79 24.78 -27.04
N ASP A 58 -19.09 25.43 -26.11
CA ASP A 58 -17.69 25.15 -25.83
C ASP A 58 -17.55 24.18 -24.65
N SER A 59 -18.61 24.01 -23.86
CA SER A 59 -18.61 23.21 -22.62
C SER A 59 -18.35 21.72 -22.85
N HIS A 60 -18.60 21.24 -24.06
CA HIS A 60 -18.42 19.84 -24.46
C HIS A 60 -17.11 19.60 -25.23
N LEU A 61 -16.39 20.67 -25.60
CA LEU A 61 -15.17 20.56 -26.37
C LEU A 61 -14.08 19.88 -25.56
N LYS A 62 -13.19 19.23 -26.28
CA LYS A 62 -11.95 18.65 -25.78
C LYS A 62 -10.76 19.46 -26.26
N VAL A 63 -9.62 19.30 -25.59
CA VAL A 63 -8.38 19.95 -25.97
C VAL A 63 -7.98 19.63 -27.42
N VAL A 64 -8.22 18.39 -27.88
CA VAL A 64 -7.98 17.98 -29.28
C VAL A 64 -8.84 18.75 -30.29
N ASP A 65 -10.04 19.21 -29.91
CA ASP A 65 -10.89 20.02 -30.78
C ASP A 65 -10.37 21.46 -30.93
N CYS A 66 -9.55 21.89 -29.98
CA CYS A 66 -8.93 23.22 -29.92
C CYS A 66 -7.50 23.24 -30.47
N TRP A 67 -6.99 22.12 -30.99
CA TRP A 67 -5.61 21.97 -31.45
C TRP A 67 -5.55 21.31 -32.82
N SER A 68 -4.89 21.97 -33.79
CA SER A 68 -4.74 21.45 -35.15
C SER A 68 -3.38 21.79 -35.73
N GLN A 69 -2.75 20.84 -36.41
CA GLN A 69 -1.48 21.01 -37.14
C GLN A 69 -0.35 21.66 -36.29
N GLY A 70 -0.29 21.36 -34.99
CA GLY A 70 0.75 21.91 -34.11
C GLY A 70 0.46 23.31 -33.56
N SER A 71 -0.78 23.80 -33.70
CA SER A 71 -1.19 25.13 -33.24
C SER A 71 -2.56 25.12 -32.58
N TRP A 72 -2.76 25.99 -31.59
CA TRP A 72 -4.05 26.17 -30.92
C TRP A 72 -5.01 27.03 -31.76
N CYS A 73 -6.24 26.56 -31.93
CA CYS A 73 -7.30 27.23 -32.69
C CYS A 73 -8.30 27.96 -31.76
N LEU A 74 -7.79 28.76 -30.82
CA LEU A 74 -8.62 29.41 -29.79
C LEU A 74 -9.59 30.47 -30.33
N ASP A 75 -9.35 30.99 -31.54
CA ASP A 75 -10.22 31.99 -32.18
C ASP A 75 -11.58 31.44 -32.64
N ASN A 76 -11.72 30.12 -32.70
CA ASN A 76 -12.97 29.46 -33.08
C ASN A 76 -13.93 29.24 -31.89
N LEU A 77 -13.50 29.58 -30.67
CA LEU A 77 -14.30 29.41 -29.45
C LEU A 77 -15.32 30.54 -29.32
N ALA A 78 -16.55 30.20 -28.90
CA ALA A 78 -17.56 31.20 -28.57
C ALA A 78 -17.22 31.97 -27.28
N THR A 79 -16.44 31.34 -26.40
CA THR A 79 -15.95 31.90 -25.15
C THR A 79 -14.61 32.61 -25.37
N SER A 80 -14.58 33.92 -25.17
CA SER A 80 -13.36 34.71 -25.33
C SER A 80 -12.33 34.39 -24.24
N VAL A 81 -11.19 33.84 -24.64
CA VAL A 81 -10.03 33.62 -23.75
C VAL A 81 -9.25 34.95 -23.60
N PRO A 82 -8.93 35.40 -22.37
CA PRO A 82 -8.18 36.63 -22.17
C PRO A 82 -6.79 36.58 -22.86
N PRO A 83 -6.28 37.70 -23.42
CA PRO A 83 -5.03 37.72 -24.21
C PRO A 83 -3.83 37.08 -23.50
N LEU A 84 -3.65 37.36 -22.20
CA LEU A 84 -2.57 36.79 -21.38
C LEU A 84 -2.62 35.26 -21.31
N TRP A 85 -3.83 34.69 -21.21
CA TRP A 85 -4.01 33.23 -21.17
C TRP A 85 -3.89 32.63 -22.56
N LYS A 86 -4.33 33.33 -23.60
CA LYS A 86 -4.18 32.92 -24.99
C LYS A 86 -2.70 32.74 -25.34
N GLU A 87 -1.85 33.70 -24.98
CA GLU A 87 -0.40 33.62 -25.18
C GLU A 87 0.21 32.42 -24.44
N ARG A 88 -0.11 32.26 -23.14
CA ARG A 88 0.36 31.12 -22.34
C ARG A 88 -0.03 29.77 -22.92
N ILE A 89 -1.28 29.62 -23.37
CA ILE A 89 -1.79 28.39 -23.98
C ILE A 89 -1.03 28.10 -25.28
N CYS A 90 -0.81 29.10 -26.13
CA CYS A 90 -0.09 28.94 -27.39
C CYS A 90 1.34 28.43 -27.22
N HIS A 91 1.98 28.66 -26.07
CA HIS A 91 3.30 28.11 -25.76
C HIS A 91 3.28 26.63 -25.33
N ILE A 92 2.11 26.08 -25.00
CA ILE A 92 1.96 24.68 -24.61
C ILE A 92 1.81 23.84 -25.87
N GLN A 93 2.73 22.88 -26.04
CA GLN A 93 2.68 21.91 -27.12
C GLN A 93 2.01 20.64 -26.63
N ILE A 94 1.05 20.11 -27.40
CA ILE A 94 0.50 18.78 -27.11
C ILE A 94 1.49 17.75 -27.64
N PRO A 95 2.01 16.84 -26.78
CA PRO A 95 2.94 15.81 -27.19
C PRO A 95 2.35 14.97 -28.32
N SER A 96 2.99 14.95 -29.49
CA SER A 96 2.65 14.03 -30.58
C SER A 96 3.25 12.66 -30.25
N LEU A 97 2.63 11.94 -29.30
CA LEU A 97 3.14 10.66 -28.83
C LEU A 97 2.89 9.58 -29.90
N PRO A 98 3.89 8.75 -30.25
CA PRO A 98 3.81 7.78 -31.35
C PRO A 98 2.64 6.79 -31.28
N ASN A 99 2.05 6.60 -30.09
CA ASN A 99 1.04 5.58 -29.80
C ASN A 99 -0.35 6.13 -29.42
N GLY A 100 -0.58 7.44 -29.49
CA GLY A 100 -1.87 8.03 -29.08
C GLY A 100 -2.17 7.83 -27.58
N GLU A 101 -1.17 8.03 -26.73
CA GLU A 101 -1.34 7.86 -25.27
C GLU A 101 -2.44 8.76 -24.72
N GLN A 102 -3.28 8.21 -23.85
CA GLN A 102 -4.38 8.92 -23.21
C GLN A 102 -3.86 10.00 -22.26
N ASP A 103 -4.69 11.00 -21.99
CA ASP A 103 -4.38 11.99 -20.96
C ASP A 103 -4.17 11.31 -19.60
N SER A 104 -3.21 11.81 -18.83
CA SER A 104 -2.85 11.24 -17.53
C SER A 104 -3.00 12.28 -16.42
N PHE A 105 -3.03 11.82 -15.17
CA PHE A 105 -3.12 12.69 -14.00
C PHE A 105 -1.81 12.73 -13.23
N SER A 106 -1.41 13.92 -12.82
CA SER A 106 -0.31 14.20 -11.92
C SER A 106 -0.85 14.65 -10.56
N TRP A 107 -0.24 14.18 -9.47
CA TRP A 107 -0.62 14.51 -8.11
C TRP A 107 0.36 15.50 -7.44
N ALA A 108 -0.11 16.73 -7.23
CA ALA A 108 0.62 17.84 -6.62
C ALA A 108 0.97 17.63 -5.14
N GLY A 109 0.31 16.70 -4.45
CA GLY A 109 0.63 16.35 -3.06
C GLY A 109 1.87 15.49 -2.90
N THR A 110 2.53 15.13 -4.00
CA THR A 110 3.91 14.64 -3.98
C THR A 110 4.74 15.50 -4.88
N THR A 111 6.06 15.43 -4.67
CA THR A 111 6.94 15.70 -5.78
C THR A 111 6.60 14.66 -6.85
N SER A 112 6.80 13.34 -6.74
CA SER A 112 6.65 12.31 -7.81
C SER A 112 5.45 12.30 -8.80
N ASP A 113 4.46 13.18 -8.66
CA ASP A 113 3.22 13.26 -9.44
C ASP A 113 2.35 12.01 -9.27
N CYS A 114 2.73 11.14 -8.34
CA CYS A 114 2.08 9.88 -8.03
C CYS A 114 1.21 10.02 -6.79
N TYR A 115 -0.04 9.58 -6.92
CA TYR A 115 -0.95 9.54 -5.78
C TYR A 115 -0.63 8.36 -4.86
N SER A 116 -0.64 8.61 -3.55
CA SER A 116 -0.68 7.57 -2.52
C SER A 116 -1.61 8.02 -1.41
N ILE A 117 -2.13 7.08 -0.62
CA ILE A 117 -2.93 7.44 0.56
C ILE A 117 -2.10 8.30 1.53
N ALA A 118 -0.83 7.97 1.72
CA ALA A 118 0.06 8.75 2.59
C ALA A 118 0.23 10.20 2.10
N SER A 119 0.52 10.40 0.81
CA SER A 119 0.67 11.75 0.24
C SER A 119 -0.64 12.53 0.22
N CYS A 120 -1.78 11.86 0.02
CA CYS A 120 -3.10 12.43 0.19
C CYS A 120 -3.30 12.99 1.61
N PHE A 121 -2.95 12.23 2.64
CA PHE A 121 -3.04 12.70 4.02
C PHE A 121 -2.11 13.90 4.27
N HIS A 122 -0.87 13.86 3.78
CA HIS A 122 0.05 15.01 3.91
C HIS A 122 -0.47 16.27 3.20
N TYR A 123 -1.05 16.13 2.01
CA TYR A 123 -1.66 17.23 1.28
C TYR A 123 -2.86 17.83 2.02
N LEU A 124 -3.72 16.99 2.60
CA LEU A 124 -4.88 17.44 3.37
C LEU A 124 -4.50 18.02 4.74
N PHE A 125 -3.36 17.62 5.30
CA PHE A 125 -2.88 18.04 6.62
C PHE A 125 -1.42 18.53 6.54
N PRO A 126 -1.15 19.73 5.99
CA PRO A 126 0.20 20.23 5.73
C PRO A 126 1.07 20.39 6.99
N HIS A 127 0.44 20.64 8.13
CA HIS A 127 1.11 20.76 9.43
C HIS A 127 1.31 19.40 10.13
N GLY A 128 1.07 18.31 9.41
CA GLY A 128 1.05 16.95 9.95
C GLY A 128 -0.24 16.66 10.74
N PRO A 129 -0.59 15.37 10.90
CA PRO A 129 -1.62 15.00 11.85
C PRO A 129 -1.15 15.36 13.27
N GLU A 130 -2.10 15.68 14.16
CA GLU A 130 -1.77 15.83 15.59
C GLU A 130 -0.96 14.63 16.09
N PRO A 131 -0.01 14.83 17.03
CA PRO A 131 0.83 13.77 17.53
C PRO A 131 -0.03 12.61 18.02
N SER A 132 0.11 11.46 17.35
CA SER A 132 -0.69 10.28 17.66
C SER A 132 -0.48 9.93 19.13
N PRO A 133 -1.55 9.77 19.94
CA PRO A 133 -1.42 9.32 21.31
C PRO A 133 -0.51 8.09 21.43
N PRO A 134 0.40 8.01 22.44
CA PRO A 134 1.41 6.95 22.53
C PRO A 134 0.85 5.53 22.50
N PHE A 135 -0.39 5.35 22.96
CA PHE A 135 -1.06 4.05 23.01
C PHE A 135 -1.34 3.47 21.61
N TRP A 136 -1.40 4.27 20.55
CA TRP A 136 -1.54 3.75 19.19
C TRP A 136 -0.31 2.96 18.76
N LYS A 137 0.90 3.47 19.05
CA LYS A 137 2.15 2.74 18.79
C LYS A 137 2.17 1.41 19.54
N LYS A 138 1.69 1.41 20.79
CA LYS A 138 1.58 0.19 21.60
C LYS A 138 0.57 -0.80 21.04
N LEU A 139 -0.63 -0.35 20.61
CA LEU A 139 -1.63 -1.23 19.98
C LEU A 139 -1.07 -1.92 18.74
N TRP A 140 -0.42 -1.16 17.86
CA TRP A 140 0.09 -1.69 16.60
C TRP A 140 1.33 -2.59 16.78
N SER A 141 2.06 -2.44 17.89
CA SER A 141 3.22 -3.29 18.22
C SER A 141 2.86 -4.63 18.88
N LEU A 142 1.60 -4.84 19.31
CA LEU A 142 1.16 -6.10 19.90
C LEU A 142 1.39 -7.29 18.96
N LYS A 143 1.84 -8.42 19.51
CA LYS A 143 2.08 -9.66 18.75
C LYS A 143 0.82 -10.51 18.67
N ILE A 144 -0.21 -9.97 18.01
CA ILE A 144 -1.52 -10.60 17.81
C ILE A 144 -1.97 -10.45 16.35
N PRO A 145 -2.96 -11.24 15.87
CA PRO A 145 -3.45 -11.13 14.51
C PRO A 145 -4.03 -9.73 14.22
N GLU A 146 -3.78 -9.20 13.01
CA GLU A 146 -4.20 -7.85 12.61
C GLU A 146 -5.71 -7.61 12.77
N LYS A 147 -6.54 -8.62 12.54
CA LYS A 147 -8.00 -8.56 12.79
C LYS A 147 -8.36 -8.19 14.23
N VAL A 148 -7.54 -8.62 15.20
CA VAL A 148 -7.73 -8.32 16.62
C VAL A 148 -7.30 -6.89 16.92
N LYS A 149 -6.20 -6.42 16.33
CA LYS A 149 -5.77 -5.01 16.45
C LYS A 149 -6.85 -4.05 15.92
N ILE A 150 -7.43 -4.35 14.76
CA ILE A 150 -8.54 -3.58 14.18
C ILE A 150 -9.78 -3.62 15.09
N PHE A 151 -10.07 -4.75 15.72
CA PHE A 151 -11.14 -4.85 16.70
C PHE A 151 -10.91 -3.93 17.92
N LEU A 152 -9.71 -3.96 18.51
CA LEU A 152 -9.35 -3.09 19.62
C LEU A 152 -9.38 -1.60 19.22
N TRP A 153 -8.89 -1.28 18.02
CA TRP A 153 -8.96 0.05 17.43
C TRP A 153 -10.42 0.54 17.34
N LYS A 154 -11.34 -0.29 16.84
CA LYS A 154 -12.79 0.03 16.85
C LYS A 154 -13.33 0.24 18.26
N GLY A 155 -12.89 -0.56 19.23
CA GLY A 155 -13.27 -0.41 20.64
C GLY A 155 -12.81 0.92 21.24
N LEU A 156 -11.57 1.34 20.96
CA LEU A 156 -11.00 2.61 21.41
C LEU A 156 -11.72 3.82 20.80
N HIS A 157 -12.29 3.68 19.60
CA HIS A 157 -13.11 4.70 18.95
C HIS A 157 -14.61 4.65 19.31
N ASP A 158 -15.02 3.80 20.26
CA ASP A 158 -16.46 3.53 20.55
C ASP A 158 -17.26 3.19 19.27
N ALA A 159 -16.62 2.47 18.36
CA ALA A 159 -17.15 2.13 17.03
C ALA A 159 -17.65 0.67 16.94
N LEU A 160 -17.64 -0.07 18.05
CA LEU A 160 -18.22 -1.41 18.10
C LEU A 160 -19.75 -1.32 17.99
N PRO A 161 -20.41 -2.12 17.14
CA PRO A 161 -21.87 -2.11 16.94
C PRO A 161 -22.62 -2.80 18.11
N THR A 162 -22.41 -2.29 19.32
CA THR A 162 -23.20 -2.61 20.51
C THR A 162 -24.64 -2.13 20.34
N ASN A 163 -25.59 -2.67 21.10
CA ASN A 163 -26.98 -2.22 20.97
C ASN A 163 -27.15 -0.76 21.40
N SER A 164 -26.37 -0.25 22.37
CA SER A 164 -26.35 1.20 22.67
C SER A 164 -25.91 2.03 21.47
N LYS A 165 -24.88 1.60 20.73
CA LYS A 165 -24.42 2.32 19.53
C LYS A 165 -25.44 2.23 18.41
N ARG A 166 -25.98 1.04 18.14
CA ARG A 166 -27.00 0.82 17.11
C ARG A 166 -28.27 1.62 17.40
N PHE A 167 -28.69 1.71 18.66
CA PHE A 167 -29.86 2.49 19.08
C PHE A 167 -29.63 3.99 18.84
N ARG A 168 -28.48 4.52 19.27
CA ARG A 168 -28.08 5.92 19.01
C ARG A 168 -28.00 6.25 17.51
N CYS A 169 -27.65 5.28 16.68
CA CYS A 169 -27.59 5.42 15.22
C CYS A 169 -28.93 5.12 14.53
N HIS A 170 -30.02 4.89 15.27
CA HIS A 170 -31.35 4.54 14.74
C HIS A 170 -31.36 3.26 13.86
N ILE A 171 -30.46 2.31 14.14
CA ILE A 171 -30.37 1.01 13.45
C ILE A 171 -31.20 -0.07 14.17
N THR A 172 -31.51 0.15 15.45
CA THR A 172 -32.36 -0.74 16.27
C THR A 172 -33.21 0.09 17.22
N MET A 173 -34.37 -0.44 17.60
CA MET A 173 -35.24 0.15 18.63
C MET A 173 -34.91 -0.36 20.04
N VAL A 174 -33.99 -1.32 20.15
CA VAL A 174 -33.66 -2.01 21.40
C VAL A 174 -32.21 -1.73 21.79
N GLU A 175 -32.01 -1.04 22.92
CA GLU A 175 -30.69 -0.75 23.53
C GLU A 175 -30.21 -1.87 24.49
N SER A 176 -31.13 -2.74 24.92
CA SER A 176 -30.85 -3.79 25.90
C SER A 176 -29.92 -4.89 25.38
N CYS A 177 -29.24 -5.56 26.31
CA CYS A 177 -28.36 -6.68 26.02
C CYS A 177 -29.18 -7.93 25.67
N PRO A 178 -29.01 -8.51 24.48
CA PRO A 178 -29.77 -9.68 24.04
C PRO A 178 -29.35 -10.97 24.77
N ARG A 179 -28.27 -10.91 25.56
CA ARG A 179 -27.70 -12.05 26.28
C ARG A 179 -28.19 -12.19 27.71
N CYS A 180 -28.40 -11.07 28.39
CA CYS A 180 -28.80 -11.05 29.81
C CYS A 180 -29.93 -10.06 30.13
N ASN A 181 -30.55 -9.46 29.11
CA ASN A 181 -31.64 -8.49 29.23
C ASN A 181 -31.32 -7.23 30.05
N HIS A 182 -30.04 -6.95 30.32
CA HIS A 182 -29.68 -5.68 30.94
C HIS A 182 -30.13 -4.51 30.06
N SER A 183 -30.66 -3.45 30.66
CA SER A 183 -31.31 -2.33 29.95
C SER A 183 -30.42 -1.65 28.91
N ARG A 184 -29.09 -1.74 29.06
CA ARG A 184 -28.14 -1.07 28.18
C ARG A 184 -26.90 -1.91 27.88
N GLU A 185 -26.72 -2.30 26.62
CA GLU A 185 -25.49 -2.96 26.16
C GLU A 185 -24.52 -1.92 25.58
N ASN A 186 -23.62 -1.39 26.40
CA ASN A 186 -22.50 -0.56 25.96
C ASN A 186 -21.23 -1.42 25.71
N GLY A 187 -20.11 -0.80 25.34
CA GLY A 187 -18.85 -1.52 25.08
C GLY A 187 -18.35 -2.36 26.25
N LEU A 188 -18.34 -1.78 27.46
CA LEU A 188 -17.97 -2.50 28.69
C LEU A 188 -18.91 -3.67 28.98
N HIS A 189 -20.22 -3.46 28.90
CA HIS A 189 -21.17 -4.54 29.15
C HIS A 189 -21.03 -5.65 28.10
N ALA A 190 -20.89 -5.29 26.83
CA ALA A 190 -20.68 -6.26 25.76
C ALA A 190 -19.42 -7.11 26.01
N LEU A 191 -18.32 -6.50 26.41
CA LEU A 191 -17.01 -7.15 26.49
C LEU A 191 -16.65 -7.69 27.89
N ARG A 192 -17.29 -7.21 28.95
CA ARG A 192 -16.88 -7.46 30.34
C ARG A 192 -18.06 -7.70 31.29
N ASP A 193 -19.00 -6.75 31.42
CA ASP A 193 -19.97 -6.77 32.54
C ASP A 193 -21.18 -7.69 32.31
N CYS A 194 -21.44 -8.10 31.06
CA CYS A 194 -22.49 -9.10 30.81
C CYS A 194 -22.13 -10.41 31.54
N PRO A 195 -23.04 -11.05 32.29
CA PRO A 195 -22.75 -12.29 33.01
C PRO A 195 -22.12 -13.39 32.13
N ILE A 196 -22.53 -13.47 30.86
CA ILE A 196 -21.94 -14.42 29.91
C ILE A 196 -20.49 -14.04 29.57
N SER A 197 -20.20 -12.75 29.36
CA SER A 197 -18.83 -12.27 29.14
C SER A 197 -17.96 -12.47 30.39
N TYR A 198 -18.50 -12.14 31.56
CA TYR A 198 -17.85 -12.31 32.86
C TYR A 198 -17.40 -13.77 33.06
N ASN A 199 -18.30 -14.74 32.83
CA ASN A 199 -17.98 -16.15 32.98
C ASN A 199 -16.83 -16.61 32.05
N VAL A 200 -16.69 -16.03 30.86
CA VAL A 200 -15.54 -16.32 29.99
C VAL A 200 -14.25 -15.85 30.66
N TRP A 201 -14.24 -14.61 31.17
CA TRP A 201 -13.06 -14.05 31.85
C TRP A 201 -12.67 -14.85 33.09
N GLU A 202 -13.65 -15.21 33.92
CA GLU A 202 -13.45 -16.03 35.12
C GLU A 202 -12.82 -17.37 34.77
N MET A 203 -13.34 -18.06 33.74
CA MET A 203 -12.82 -19.37 33.31
C MET A 203 -11.45 -19.28 32.59
N THR A 204 -11.08 -18.14 32.02
CA THR A 204 -9.75 -17.94 31.42
C THR A 204 -8.65 -17.62 32.42
N GLY A 205 -8.99 -17.02 33.57
CA GLY A 205 -8.02 -16.65 34.61
C GLY A 205 -7.20 -15.38 34.32
N ASP A 206 -6.48 -14.91 35.35
CA ASP A 206 -5.55 -13.76 35.38
C ASP A 206 -6.06 -12.46 34.74
N THR A 207 -7.26 -12.06 35.10
CA THR A 207 -7.74 -10.70 34.85
C THR A 207 -6.93 -9.69 35.69
N PRO A 208 -6.58 -8.51 35.15
CA PRO A 208 -6.01 -7.39 35.90
C PRO A 208 -6.72 -7.10 37.23
N VAL A 209 -6.00 -6.60 38.24
CA VAL A 209 -6.55 -6.34 39.59
C VAL A 209 -7.71 -5.33 39.54
N ASP A 210 -7.64 -4.35 38.66
CA ASP A 210 -8.63 -3.29 38.46
C ASP A 210 -9.59 -3.56 37.28
N PHE A 211 -9.63 -4.81 36.79
CA PHE A 211 -10.32 -5.15 35.54
C PHE A 211 -11.80 -4.75 35.51
N PHE A 212 -12.49 -4.90 36.65
CA PHE A 212 -13.92 -4.59 36.79
C PHE A 212 -14.21 -3.21 37.40
N SER A 213 -13.20 -2.47 37.87
CA SER A 213 -13.40 -1.15 38.50
C SER A 213 -13.54 -0.02 37.48
N MET A 214 -13.06 -0.21 36.25
CA MET A 214 -13.11 0.82 35.20
C MET A 214 -14.52 1.04 34.66
N ASN A 215 -14.92 2.30 34.50
CA ASN A 215 -16.27 2.70 34.06
C ASN A 215 -16.34 3.17 32.58
N CYS A 216 -15.21 3.16 31.87
CA CYS A 216 -15.13 3.56 30.46
C CYS A 216 -14.49 2.47 29.58
N THR A 217 -15.14 2.15 28.45
CA THR A 217 -14.65 1.16 27.46
C THR A 217 -13.24 1.48 26.99
N MET A 218 -12.96 2.76 26.69
CA MET A 218 -11.65 3.18 26.20
C MET A 218 -10.56 2.95 27.25
N SER A 219 -10.80 3.35 28.51
CA SER A 219 -9.85 3.16 29.60
C SER A 219 -9.59 1.67 29.87
N TRP A 220 -10.64 0.86 29.82
CA TRP A 220 -10.53 -0.59 29.98
C TRP A 220 -9.74 -1.25 28.84
N ILE A 221 -9.99 -0.91 27.57
CA ILE A 221 -9.19 -1.46 26.46
C ILE A 221 -7.72 -1.03 26.57
N LYS A 222 -7.45 0.21 27.02
CA LYS A 222 -6.07 0.65 27.28
C LYS A 222 -5.41 -0.22 28.35
N SER A 223 -6.11 -0.55 29.44
CA SER A 223 -5.53 -1.42 30.47
C SER A 223 -5.17 -2.81 29.94
N LEU A 224 -5.97 -3.37 29.01
CA LEU A 224 -5.60 -4.61 28.32
C LEU A 224 -4.31 -4.47 27.51
N ILE A 225 -4.19 -3.41 26.71
CA ILE A 225 -3.07 -3.16 25.79
C ILE A 225 -1.75 -2.95 26.53
N PHE A 226 -1.79 -2.34 27.72
CA PHE A 226 -0.60 -2.07 28.53
C PHE A 226 -0.26 -3.18 29.53
N HIS A 227 -1.11 -4.20 29.67
CA HIS A 227 -0.86 -5.31 30.58
C HIS A 227 0.29 -6.22 30.09
N PRO A 228 1.07 -6.84 30.98
CA PRO A 228 2.11 -7.82 30.58
C PRO A 228 1.59 -9.01 29.78
N GLN A 229 0.29 -9.33 29.91
CA GLN A 229 -0.39 -10.40 29.17
C GLN A 229 -1.30 -9.85 28.05
N ALA A 230 -0.95 -8.70 27.45
CA ALA A 230 -1.79 -7.99 26.49
C ALA A 230 -2.25 -8.86 25.32
N GLU A 231 -1.40 -9.73 24.78
CA GLU A 231 -1.72 -10.63 23.68
C GLU A 231 -2.89 -11.56 24.03
N ARG A 232 -2.78 -12.23 25.20
CA ARG A 232 -3.80 -13.17 25.69
C ARG A 232 -5.10 -12.44 26.00
N LEU A 233 -5.04 -11.32 26.74
CA LEU A 233 -6.22 -10.53 27.10
C LEU A 233 -6.92 -9.97 25.86
N SER A 234 -6.16 -9.54 24.85
CA SER A 234 -6.70 -9.05 23.57
C SER A 234 -7.43 -10.15 22.80
N LEU A 235 -6.87 -11.35 22.75
CA LEU A 235 -7.50 -12.52 22.15
C LEU A 235 -8.77 -12.94 22.90
N THR A 236 -8.75 -12.92 24.24
CA THR A 236 -9.95 -13.18 25.05
C THR A 236 -11.05 -12.16 24.75
N ALA A 237 -10.73 -10.86 24.74
CA ALA A 237 -11.71 -9.80 24.41
C ALA A 237 -12.31 -9.98 23.01
N TRP A 238 -11.49 -10.38 22.03
CA TRP A 238 -11.93 -10.71 20.68
C TRP A 238 -12.91 -11.90 20.67
N TRP A 239 -12.62 -12.97 21.39
CA TRP A 239 -13.51 -14.14 21.47
C TRP A 239 -14.80 -13.86 22.24
N VAL A 240 -14.76 -13.03 23.28
CA VAL A 240 -15.97 -12.53 23.95
C VAL A 240 -16.84 -11.73 22.98
N TRP A 241 -16.24 -10.86 22.17
CA TRP A 241 -16.95 -10.13 21.13
C TRP A 241 -17.57 -11.06 20.08
N ARG A 242 -16.85 -12.10 19.66
CA ARG A 242 -17.37 -13.11 18.73
C ARG A 242 -18.50 -13.94 19.34
N LEU A 243 -18.41 -14.32 20.61
CA LEU A 243 -19.48 -15.01 21.32
C LEU A 243 -20.75 -14.15 21.31
N ARG A 244 -20.63 -12.87 21.66
CA ARG A 244 -21.75 -11.92 21.57
C ARG A 244 -22.33 -11.87 20.16
N ASN A 245 -21.49 -11.67 19.13
CA ASN A 245 -21.99 -11.54 17.76
C ASN A 245 -22.64 -12.82 17.25
N THR A 246 -22.12 -13.98 17.62
CA THR A 246 -22.71 -15.27 17.24
C THR A 246 -24.11 -15.41 17.84
N MET A 247 -24.29 -15.05 19.12
CA MET A 247 -25.61 -15.08 19.76
C MET A 247 -26.62 -14.08 19.16
N VAL A 248 -26.13 -12.99 18.54
CA VAL A 248 -26.99 -11.94 17.96
C VAL A 248 -27.29 -12.17 16.48
N LEU A 249 -26.32 -12.70 15.72
CA LEU A 249 -26.34 -12.75 14.26
C LEU A 249 -26.45 -14.17 13.69
N SER A 250 -26.27 -15.20 14.52
CA SER A 250 -26.30 -16.60 14.10
C SER A 250 -27.37 -17.38 14.86
N THR A 251 -27.86 -18.44 14.24
CA THR A 251 -28.69 -19.45 14.90
C THR A 251 -27.85 -20.40 15.77
N THR A 252 -26.54 -20.46 15.54
CA THR A 252 -25.62 -21.29 16.30
C THR A 252 -25.40 -20.73 17.70
N ARG A 253 -25.42 -21.59 18.72
CA ARG A 253 -25.14 -21.21 20.11
C ARG A 253 -23.80 -21.78 20.57
N TRP A 254 -22.85 -20.90 20.87
CA TRP A 254 -21.60 -21.29 21.49
C TRP A 254 -21.73 -21.28 23.02
N THR A 255 -21.26 -22.34 23.66
CA THR A 255 -21.17 -22.39 25.12
C THR A 255 -19.91 -21.69 25.61
N VAL A 256 -19.92 -21.16 26.84
CA VAL A 256 -18.73 -20.55 27.45
C VAL A 256 -17.53 -21.51 27.45
N PRO A 257 -17.66 -22.80 27.85
CA PRO A 257 -16.54 -23.75 27.79
C PRO A 257 -15.98 -23.96 26.38
N TYR A 258 -16.83 -23.94 25.35
CA TYR A 258 -16.36 -23.99 23.96
C TYR A 258 -15.51 -22.76 23.63
N VAL A 259 -15.98 -21.57 23.97
CA VAL A 259 -15.25 -20.31 23.71
C VAL A 259 -13.92 -20.27 24.46
N VAL A 260 -13.89 -20.70 25.73
CA VAL A 260 -12.65 -20.79 26.53
C VAL A 260 -11.64 -21.74 25.87
N ARG A 261 -12.09 -22.89 25.36
CA ARG A 261 -11.23 -23.82 24.61
C ARG A 261 -10.68 -23.18 23.34
N GLN A 262 -11.51 -22.43 22.61
CA GLN A 262 -11.09 -21.72 21.41
C GLN A 262 -10.08 -20.61 21.71
N ILE A 263 -10.26 -19.87 22.81
CA ILE A 263 -9.27 -18.87 23.26
C ILE A 263 -7.93 -19.53 23.50
N LYS A 264 -7.88 -20.65 24.25
CA LYS A 264 -6.64 -21.39 24.51
C LYS A 264 -5.98 -21.86 23.21
N ALA A 265 -6.77 -22.39 22.28
CA ALA A 265 -6.28 -22.83 20.97
C ALA A 265 -5.72 -21.66 20.13
N ASP A 266 -6.42 -20.52 20.07
CA ASP A 266 -6.02 -19.34 19.29
C ASP A 266 -4.77 -18.66 19.89
N VAL A 267 -4.66 -18.65 21.24
CA VAL A 267 -3.48 -18.21 21.96
C VAL A 267 -2.27 -19.10 21.63
N ALA A 268 -2.43 -20.42 21.67
CA ALA A 268 -1.37 -21.36 21.29
C ALA A 268 -0.99 -21.23 19.81
N ALA A 269 -1.98 -21.13 18.91
CA ALA A 269 -1.76 -20.95 17.48
C ALA A 269 -1.02 -19.64 17.18
N ASN A 270 -1.35 -18.55 17.88
CA ASN A 270 -0.64 -17.29 17.75
C ASN A 270 0.82 -17.40 18.22
N MET A 271 1.09 -18.10 19.33
CA MET A 271 2.48 -18.36 19.76
C MET A 271 3.26 -19.19 18.73
N VAL A 272 2.64 -20.25 18.20
CA VAL A 272 3.25 -21.09 17.15
C VAL A 272 3.55 -20.27 15.90
N PHE A 273 2.60 -19.45 15.44
CA PHE A 273 2.80 -18.55 14.31
C PHE A 273 3.96 -17.56 14.53
N LEU A 274 4.04 -16.95 15.71
CA LEU A 274 5.13 -16.03 16.06
C LEU A 274 6.48 -16.73 16.11
N ASN A 275 6.53 -17.96 16.64
CA ASN A 275 7.75 -18.77 16.64
C ASN A 275 8.17 -19.17 15.23
N HIS A 276 7.24 -19.60 14.37
CA HIS A 276 7.55 -19.89 12.96
C HIS A 276 8.02 -18.66 12.21
N ARG A 277 7.40 -17.50 12.45
CA ARG A 277 7.87 -16.24 11.87
C ARG A 277 9.30 -15.91 12.32
N LYS A 278 9.61 -16.09 13.61
CA LYS A 278 10.97 -15.89 14.13
C LYS A 278 11.95 -16.90 13.52
N LEU A 279 11.56 -18.16 13.40
CA LEU A 279 12.35 -19.20 12.74
C LEU A 279 12.56 -18.90 11.27
N TRP A 280 11.58 -18.37 10.53
CA TRP A 280 11.79 -17.91 9.16
C TRP A 280 12.75 -16.72 9.13
N GLU A 281 12.64 -15.76 10.04
CA GLU A 281 13.63 -14.67 10.14
C GLU A 281 15.05 -15.19 10.47
N GLU A 282 15.18 -16.32 11.18
CA GLU A 282 16.46 -16.97 11.54
C GLU A 282 17.00 -17.96 10.49
N ILE A 283 16.13 -18.69 9.78
CA ILE A 283 16.47 -19.75 8.82
C ILE A 283 16.48 -19.23 7.38
N ALA A 284 15.80 -18.12 7.10
CA ALA A 284 15.78 -17.59 5.74
C ALA A 284 17.18 -17.06 5.41
N SER A 285 17.92 -17.90 4.71
CA SER A 285 19.18 -17.60 4.06
C SER A 285 18.99 -17.65 2.55
N TRP A 286 19.77 -16.84 1.84
CA TRP A 286 19.88 -16.99 0.41
C TRP A 286 20.65 -18.28 0.10
N VAL A 287 20.16 -19.06 -0.85
CA VAL A 287 20.82 -20.31 -1.29
C VAL A 287 21.25 -20.16 -2.76
N PRO A 288 22.46 -20.58 -3.16
CA PRO A 288 22.87 -20.55 -4.56
C PRO A 288 21.96 -21.42 -5.45
N PRO A 289 21.86 -21.13 -6.74
CA PRO A 289 21.09 -21.95 -7.68
C PRO A 289 21.80 -23.28 -7.99
N GLU A 290 21.06 -24.29 -8.42
CA GLU A 290 21.65 -25.53 -8.96
C GLU A 290 22.25 -25.29 -10.35
N HIS A 291 23.38 -25.92 -10.67
CA HIS A 291 23.97 -25.89 -12.01
C HIS A 291 22.98 -26.46 -13.05
N PRO A 292 22.82 -25.86 -14.25
CA PRO A 292 23.63 -24.80 -14.87
C PRO A 292 23.08 -23.39 -14.66
N ASN A 293 22.20 -23.19 -13.68
CA ASN A 293 21.52 -21.92 -13.49
C ASN A 293 22.43 -20.87 -12.86
N VAL A 294 22.20 -19.62 -13.24
CA VAL A 294 22.67 -18.43 -12.53
C VAL A 294 21.49 -17.75 -11.86
N LYS A 295 21.77 -17.03 -10.78
CA LYS A 295 20.73 -16.37 -9.99
C LYS A 295 20.90 -14.86 -10.04
N LEU A 296 19.85 -14.19 -10.49
CA LEU A 296 19.72 -12.74 -10.53
C LEU A 296 18.85 -12.31 -9.35
N ASN A 297 19.41 -11.54 -8.42
CA ASN A 297 18.66 -10.90 -7.35
C ASN A 297 18.54 -9.41 -7.68
N THR A 298 17.34 -8.85 -7.66
CA THR A 298 17.08 -7.43 -7.97
C THR A 298 16.38 -6.73 -6.83
N ASP A 299 16.63 -5.42 -6.71
CA ASP A 299 15.94 -4.54 -5.77
C ASP A 299 15.82 -3.12 -6.36
N GLY A 300 14.66 -2.49 -6.11
CA GLY A 300 14.35 -1.12 -6.45
C GLY A 300 14.53 -0.19 -5.25
N SER A 301 15.18 0.95 -5.46
CA SER A 301 15.27 2.01 -4.47
C SER A 301 14.47 3.21 -4.95
N TRP A 302 13.70 3.85 -4.06
CA TRP A 302 12.99 5.09 -4.37
C TRP A 302 13.05 6.06 -3.19
N ARG A 303 13.29 7.33 -3.49
CA ARG A 303 13.32 8.41 -2.50
C ARG A 303 12.10 9.31 -2.64
N PRO A 304 11.23 9.37 -1.60
CA PRO A 304 10.07 10.26 -1.61
C PRO A 304 10.44 11.73 -1.84
N ASN A 305 11.53 12.20 -1.23
CA ASN A 305 11.90 13.61 -1.24
C ASN A 305 12.43 14.08 -2.60
N THR A 306 13.26 13.27 -3.27
CA THR A 306 13.94 13.65 -4.53
C THR A 306 13.28 13.07 -5.78
N ARG A 307 12.29 12.18 -5.64
CA ARG A 307 11.69 11.36 -6.71
C ARG A 307 12.68 10.45 -7.45
N LEU A 308 13.94 10.41 -7.00
CA LEU A 308 14.95 9.60 -7.64
C LEU A 308 14.69 8.15 -7.27
N MET A 309 14.59 7.33 -8.31
CA MET A 309 14.68 5.89 -8.19
C MET A 309 16.05 5.42 -8.66
N GLY A 310 16.50 4.33 -8.06
CA GLY A 310 17.67 3.59 -8.49
C GLY A 310 17.33 2.11 -8.60
N THR A 311 17.95 1.44 -9.55
CA THR A 311 17.66 0.04 -9.92
C THR A 311 18.93 -0.75 -9.82
N ARG A 312 18.86 -1.96 -9.26
CA ARG A 312 20.06 -2.73 -8.97
C ARG A 312 19.82 -4.21 -8.94
N GLY A 313 20.92 -4.92 -9.03
CA GLY A 313 20.94 -6.33 -8.76
C GLY A 313 22.32 -6.93 -8.79
N VAL A 314 22.35 -8.20 -8.44
CA VAL A 314 23.53 -9.05 -8.42
C VAL A 314 23.23 -10.34 -9.17
N ILE A 315 24.21 -10.81 -9.93
CA ILE A 315 24.17 -12.06 -10.68
C ILE A 315 25.24 -12.98 -10.10
N ARG A 316 24.84 -14.17 -9.65
CA ARG A 316 25.69 -15.16 -9.00
C ARG A 316 25.58 -16.53 -9.67
N ASP A 317 26.67 -17.30 -9.65
CA ASP A 317 26.72 -18.67 -10.16
C ASP A 317 26.20 -19.70 -9.14
N CYS A 318 26.25 -20.98 -9.51
CA CYS A 318 25.78 -22.10 -8.69
C CYS A 318 26.61 -22.40 -7.43
N VAL A 319 27.71 -21.69 -7.21
CA VAL A 319 28.48 -21.73 -5.95
C VAL A 319 28.42 -20.39 -5.21
N GLY A 320 27.49 -19.51 -5.59
CA GLY A 320 27.29 -18.21 -4.97
C GLY A 320 28.33 -17.16 -5.35
N ARG A 321 29.26 -17.46 -6.27
CA ARG A 321 30.30 -16.49 -6.68
C ARG A 321 29.67 -15.35 -7.47
N TRP A 322 30.15 -14.14 -7.18
CA TRP A 322 29.80 -12.94 -7.91
C TRP A 322 30.25 -13.06 -9.38
N LEU A 323 29.30 -12.97 -10.30
CA LEU A 323 29.58 -12.83 -11.73
C LEU A 323 29.54 -11.35 -12.13
N PHE A 324 28.43 -10.70 -11.83
CA PHE A 324 28.21 -9.29 -12.14
C PHE A 324 27.32 -8.66 -11.07
N GLY A 325 27.44 -7.36 -10.87
CA GLY A 325 26.37 -6.57 -10.25
C GLY A 325 26.17 -5.30 -11.04
N PHE A 326 25.00 -4.70 -10.89
CA PHE A 326 24.66 -3.47 -11.61
C PHE A 326 23.94 -2.49 -10.70
N ALA A 327 24.09 -1.22 -11.03
CA ALA A 327 23.32 -0.15 -10.44
C ALA A 327 23.09 1.00 -11.40
N ASN A 328 21.90 1.59 -11.32
CA ASN A 328 21.53 2.84 -11.96
C ASN A 328 20.97 3.80 -10.89
N SER A 329 21.25 5.10 -10.97
CA SER A 329 20.84 6.07 -9.95
C SER A 329 20.00 7.25 -10.44
N ALA A 330 19.69 7.34 -11.73
CA ALA A 330 19.28 8.62 -12.31
C ALA A 330 17.97 8.54 -13.11
N ARG A 331 16.89 8.02 -12.50
CA ARG A 331 15.56 8.08 -13.11
C ARG A 331 14.52 8.61 -12.14
N THR A 332 13.55 9.36 -12.64
CA THR A 332 12.36 9.75 -11.87
C THR A 332 11.29 8.66 -11.98
N GLY A 333 10.63 8.37 -10.87
CA GLY A 333 9.61 7.33 -10.81
C GLY A 333 8.99 7.16 -9.44
N ASP A 334 8.46 5.96 -9.23
CA ASP A 334 7.83 5.50 -8.00
C ASP A 334 8.46 4.14 -7.59
N PRO A 335 8.12 3.59 -6.41
CA PRO A 335 8.68 2.32 -5.96
C PRO A 335 8.48 1.17 -6.95
N LEU A 336 7.28 1.01 -7.52
CA LEU A 336 6.98 -0.10 -8.42
C LEU A 336 7.74 0.02 -9.75
N LYS A 337 7.87 1.25 -10.27
CA LYS A 337 8.70 1.53 -11.45
C LYS A 337 10.17 1.16 -11.20
N ALA A 338 10.68 1.42 -10.00
CA ALA A 338 12.05 1.06 -9.62
C ALA A 338 12.25 -0.46 -9.65
N GLU A 339 11.34 -1.22 -9.03
CA GLU A 339 11.38 -2.68 -9.00
C GLU A 339 11.30 -3.30 -10.41
N LEU A 340 10.31 -2.88 -11.20
CA LEU A 340 10.15 -3.35 -12.59
C LEU A 340 11.38 -3.05 -13.44
N THR A 341 11.93 -1.84 -13.32
CA THR A 341 13.11 -1.45 -14.09
C THR A 341 14.35 -2.25 -13.65
N ALA A 342 14.50 -2.56 -12.36
CA ALA A 342 15.59 -3.40 -11.87
C ALA A 342 15.55 -4.82 -12.47
N VAL A 343 14.36 -5.43 -12.56
CA VAL A 343 14.19 -6.73 -13.22
C VAL A 343 14.50 -6.65 -14.71
N VAL A 344 13.95 -5.66 -15.42
CA VAL A 344 14.19 -5.49 -16.87
C VAL A 344 15.67 -5.25 -17.18
N GLU A 345 16.35 -4.39 -16.42
CA GLU A 345 17.77 -4.11 -16.60
C GLU A 345 18.65 -5.33 -16.24
N GLY A 346 18.34 -6.03 -15.15
CA GLY A 346 19.06 -7.23 -14.74
C GLY A 346 18.94 -8.38 -15.73
N LEU A 347 17.74 -8.63 -16.25
CA LEU A 347 17.51 -9.62 -17.31
C LEU A 347 18.21 -9.20 -18.60
N SER A 348 18.11 -7.92 -19.00
CA SER A 348 18.82 -7.41 -20.18
C SER A 348 20.32 -7.62 -20.08
N LEU A 349 20.92 -7.36 -18.90
CA LEU A 349 22.33 -7.63 -18.64
C LEU A 349 22.65 -9.12 -18.81
N CYS A 350 21.89 -10.01 -18.17
CA CYS A 350 22.06 -11.47 -18.30
C CYS A 350 22.04 -11.91 -19.78
N TRP A 351 21.09 -11.40 -20.56
CA TRP A 351 21.00 -11.70 -21.98
C TRP A 351 22.25 -11.25 -22.74
N ASN A 352 22.68 -10.00 -22.52
CA ASN A 352 23.79 -9.37 -23.24
C ASN A 352 25.13 -10.03 -22.94
N VAL A 353 25.34 -10.54 -21.71
CA VAL A 353 26.57 -11.25 -21.33
C VAL A 353 26.54 -12.74 -21.69
N GLY A 354 25.49 -13.23 -22.34
CA GLY A 354 25.42 -14.61 -22.83
C GLY A 354 24.85 -15.64 -21.83
N LEU A 355 24.30 -15.22 -20.69
CA LEU A 355 23.68 -16.11 -19.71
C LEU A 355 22.27 -16.52 -20.19
N ARG A 356 21.94 -17.83 -20.11
CA ARG A 356 20.70 -18.39 -20.70
C ARG A 356 19.90 -19.31 -19.75
N ASN A 357 20.37 -19.55 -18.53
CA ASN A 357 19.63 -20.31 -17.51
C ASN A 357 19.53 -19.44 -16.25
N ILE A 358 18.42 -18.70 -16.10
CA ILE A 358 18.29 -17.63 -15.09
C ILE A 358 17.20 -17.98 -14.08
N ILE A 359 17.53 -17.87 -12.79
CA ILE A 359 16.55 -17.75 -11.71
C ILE A 359 16.57 -16.29 -11.25
N CYS A 360 15.52 -15.54 -11.54
CA CYS A 360 15.34 -14.16 -11.11
C CYS A 360 14.55 -14.13 -9.79
N GLU A 361 15.07 -13.44 -8.80
CA GLU A 361 14.49 -13.27 -7.47
C GLU A 361 14.30 -11.78 -7.17
N THR A 362 13.10 -11.42 -6.75
CA THR A 362 12.68 -10.06 -6.34
C THR A 362 11.83 -10.16 -5.09
N ASP A 363 11.87 -9.13 -4.23
CA ASP A 363 11.00 -8.99 -3.06
C ASP A 363 9.72 -8.20 -3.34
N CYS A 364 9.45 -7.84 -4.60
CA CYS A 364 8.21 -7.18 -5.03
C CYS A 364 7.22 -8.18 -5.64
N ALA A 365 6.12 -8.46 -4.94
CA ALA A 365 5.07 -9.39 -5.40
C ALA A 365 4.35 -8.87 -6.65
N GLU A 366 4.22 -7.55 -6.78
CA GLU A 366 3.61 -6.90 -7.93
C GLU A 366 4.40 -7.15 -9.23
N VAL A 367 5.73 -7.31 -9.16
CA VAL A 367 6.53 -7.69 -10.34
C VAL A 367 6.20 -9.10 -10.81
N ILE A 368 5.93 -10.03 -9.90
CA ILE A 368 5.49 -11.39 -10.26
C ILE A 368 4.14 -11.33 -10.95
N GLU A 369 3.22 -10.53 -10.41
CA GLU A 369 1.91 -10.30 -11.04
C GLU A 369 2.05 -9.70 -12.45
N ALA A 370 3.02 -8.81 -12.69
CA ALA A 370 3.30 -8.26 -14.02
C ALA A 370 3.76 -9.31 -15.05
N CYS A 371 4.40 -10.38 -14.58
CA CYS A 371 4.88 -11.49 -15.43
C CYS A 371 3.74 -12.40 -15.91
N GLU A 372 2.66 -12.49 -15.14
CA GLU A 372 1.55 -13.40 -15.42
C GLU A 372 0.66 -12.86 -16.57
N SER A 373 0.37 -13.72 -17.55
CA SER A 373 -0.27 -13.35 -18.82
C SER A 373 -1.76 -13.00 -18.72
N LEU A 374 -2.39 -13.14 -17.55
CA LEU A 374 -3.83 -13.03 -17.34
C LEU A 374 -4.29 -11.72 -16.68
N VAL A 375 -3.37 -10.81 -16.35
CA VAL A 375 -3.72 -9.57 -15.64
C VAL A 375 -4.17 -8.50 -16.64
N SER A 376 -5.30 -7.84 -16.36
CA SER A 376 -5.86 -6.80 -17.22
C SER A 376 -4.85 -5.68 -17.48
N LEU A 377 -4.71 -5.30 -18.76
CA LEU A 377 -3.78 -4.25 -19.21
C LEU A 377 -4.05 -2.89 -18.55
N GLU A 378 -5.26 -2.67 -18.04
CA GLU A 378 -5.67 -1.45 -17.34
C GLU A 378 -4.81 -1.16 -16.09
N ARG A 379 -4.42 -2.18 -15.31
CA ARG A 379 -3.58 -1.98 -14.11
C ARG A 379 -2.17 -1.53 -14.46
N TRP A 380 -1.66 -1.95 -15.61
CA TRP A 380 -0.28 -1.73 -16.04
C TRP A 380 -0.12 -0.57 -17.00
N GLN A 381 -1.17 0.20 -17.27
CA GLN A 381 -1.16 1.23 -18.31
C GLN A 381 -0.05 2.28 -18.08
N VAL A 382 0.23 2.65 -16.83
CA VAL A 382 1.31 3.58 -16.45
C VAL A 382 2.72 2.96 -16.63
N TYR A 383 2.83 1.64 -16.63
CA TYR A 383 4.09 0.89 -16.74
C TYR A 383 4.15 0.03 -18.02
N ALA A 384 3.31 0.33 -19.01
CA ALA A 384 3.08 -0.54 -20.16
C ALA A 384 4.37 -0.84 -20.93
N ASP A 385 5.26 0.14 -21.03
CA ASP A 385 6.56 -0.02 -21.70
C ASP A 385 7.49 -0.98 -20.97
N LEU A 386 7.57 -0.88 -19.64
CA LEU A 386 8.38 -1.79 -18.82
C LEU A 386 7.81 -3.21 -18.84
N VAL A 387 6.49 -3.35 -18.74
CA VAL A 387 5.83 -4.67 -18.80
C VAL A 387 6.00 -5.29 -20.20
N ARG A 388 5.95 -4.49 -21.27
CA ARG A 388 6.23 -4.96 -22.63
C ARG A 388 7.67 -5.42 -22.78
N ALA A 389 8.64 -4.62 -22.33
CA ALA A 389 10.05 -4.98 -22.35
C ALA A 389 10.33 -6.27 -21.54
N LEU A 390 9.68 -6.42 -20.38
CA LEU A 390 9.75 -7.64 -19.58
C LEU A 390 9.19 -8.85 -20.33
N LYS A 391 8.01 -8.73 -20.96
CA LYS A 391 7.40 -9.80 -21.77
C LYS A 391 8.26 -10.16 -22.99
N GLU A 392 8.85 -9.18 -23.65
CA GLU A 392 9.80 -9.41 -24.74
C GLU A 392 11.02 -10.20 -24.27
N LEU A 393 11.61 -9.85 -23.12
CA LEU A 393 12.70 -10.59 -22.50
C LEU A 393 12.29 -12.02 -22.17
N LEU A 394 11.13 -12.22 -21.56
CA LEU A 394 10.58 -13.54 -21.23
C LEU A 394 10.33 -14.41 -22.46
N SER A 395 10.04 -13.81 -23.62
CA SER A 395 9.78 -14.52 -24.88
C SER A 395 11.03 -14.98 -25.65
N ARG A 396 12.23 -14.58 -25.21
CA ARG A 396 13.49 -14.92 -25.91
C ARG A 396 13.86 -16.39 -25.71
N ASN A 397 14.81 -16.87 -26.51
CA ASN A 397 15.31 -18.25 -26.43
C ASN A 397 16.31 -18.42 -25.27
N TRP A 398 15.80 -18.62 -24.06
CA TRP A 398 16.50 -18.96 -22.82
C TRP A 398 15.53 -19.52 -21.78
N LEU A 399 16.06 -20.15 -20.73
CA LEU A 399 15.28 -20.63 -19.59
C LEU A 399 15.29 -19.56 -18.49
N ILE A 400 14.11 -19.02 -18.14
CA ILE A 400 13.95 -18.09 -17.01
C ILE A 400 12.87 -18.59 -16.07
N PHE A 401 13.16 -18.53 -14.77
CA PHE A 401 12.17 -18.60 -13.70
C PHE A 401 12.23 -17.32 -12.86
N ILE A 402 11.12 -16.61 -12.73
CA ILE A 402 11.01 -15.43 -11.85
C ILE A 402 10.21 -15.82 -10.61
N ARG A 403 10.71 -15.49 -9.41
CA ARG A 403 10.02 -15.80 -8.15
C ARG A 403 10.16 -14.67 -7.12
N TRP A 404 9.14 -14.59 -6.27
CA TRP A 404 9.18 -13.72 -5.11
C TRP A 404 10.03 -14.34 -3.99
N ILE A 405 10.81 -13.52 -3.29
CA ILE A 405 11.54 -13.87 -2.07
C ILE A 405 11.28 -12.84 -0.96
N PRO A 406 11.32 -13.23 0.33
CA PRO A 406 11.32 -12.25 1.41
C PRO A 406 12.51 -11.29 1.31
N ARG A 407 12.30 -10.01 1.67
CA ARG A 407 13.35 -8.99 1.66
C ARG A 407 14.52 -9.34 2.56
N GLU A 408 14.26 -10.07 3.64
CA GLU A 408 15.24 -10.55 4.61
C GLU A 408 16.30 -11.46 3.98
N ILE A 409 16.01 -12.09 2.84
CA ILE A 409 16.96 -12.93 2.08
C ILE A 409 17.42 -12.31 0.77
N ASN A 410 17.00 -11.09 0.48
CA ASN A 410 17.45 -10.30 -0.68
C ASN A 410 18.51 -9.26 -0.29
N LYS A 411 19.29 -9.51 0.78
CA LYS A 411 20.16 -8.51 1.44
C LYS A 411 21.21 -7.92 0.52
N VAL A 412 21.84 -8.70 -0.35
CA VAL A 412 22.89 -8.17 -1.25
C VAL A 412 22.32 -7.16 -2.25
N ALA A 413 21.18 -7.48 -2.88
CA ALA A 413 20.50 -6.54 -3.77
C ALA A 413 20.02 -5.31 -3.00
N HIS A 414 19.58 -5.49 -1.76
CA HIS A 414 19.17 -4.39 -0.89
C HIS A 414 20.30 -3.46 -0.44
N THR A 415 21.47 -4.01 -0.10
CA THR A 415 22.66 -3.22 0.25
C THR A 415 23.18 -2.47 -0.96
N LEU A 416 23.15 -3.11 -2.15
CA LEU A 416 23.35 -2.39 -3.39
C LEU A 416 22.35 -1.22 -3.48
N ALA A 417 21.05 -1.47 -3.19
CA ALA A 417 19.92 -0.52 -3.33
C ALA A 417 20.19 0.80 -2.59
N GLY A 418 20.70 0.66 -1.37
CA GLY A 418 21.21 1.78 -0.59
C GLY A 418 22.20 2.64 -1.37
N TRP A 419 23.29 2.07 -1.88
CA TRP A 419 24.46 2.82 -2.40
C TRP A 419 24.14 3.90 -3.42
N GLY A 420 23.44 3.58 -4.48
CA GLY A 420 23.31 4.51 -5.60
C GLY A 420 22.01 5.30 -5.58
N ALA A 421 21.17 5.16 -4.57
CA ALA A 421 20.34 6.31 -4.22
C ALA A 421 21.23 7.50 -3.77
N PHE A 422 22.50 7.25 -3.38
CA PHE A 422 23.49 8.27 -2.99
C PHE A 422 24.54 8.59 -4.06
N SER A 423 24.61 7.89 -5.20
CA SER A 423 25.67 8.10 -6.21
C SER A 423 25.15 8.89 -7.41
N SER A 424 25.91 9.86 -7.91
CA SER A 424 25.61 10.64 -9.12
C SER A 424 26.01 9.93 -10.43
N VAL A 425 25.95 8.59 -10.49
CA VAL A 425 26.49 7.80 -11.60
C VAL A 425 25.37 7.09 -12.37
N ASP A 426 25.20 7.46 -13.65
CA ASP A 426 24.06 7.07 -14.49
C ASP A 426 23.89 5.56 -14.68
N TYR A 427 24.97 4.77 -14.78
CA TYR A 427 24.90 3.31 -14.83
C TYR A 427 26.28 2.69 -14.53
N VAL A 428 26.33 1.68 -13.67
CA VAL A 428 27.57 0.98 -13.29
C VAL A 428 27.35 -0.51 -13.37
N VAL A 429 28.33 -1.23 -13.92
CA VAL A 429 28.43 -2.69 -13.86
C VAL A 429 29.72 -3.08 -13.17
N TRP A 430 29.64 -3.92 -12.14
CA TRP A 430 30.78 -4.43 -11.40
C TRP A 430 31.04 -5.90 -11.74
N HIS A 431 32.24 -6.18 -12.24
CA HIS A 431 32.73 -7.55 -12.46
C HIS A 431 33.26 -8.21 -11.18
N LYS A 432 33.40 -7.45 -10.09
CA LYS A 432 33.80 -7.92 -8.76
C LYS A 432 32.94 -7.23 -7.70
N ALA A 433 32.59 -7.93 -6.64
CA ALA A 433 31.79 -7.39 -5.55
C ALA A 433 32.44 -6.12 -4.96
N PRO A 434 31.73 -4.98 -4.91
CA PRO A 434 32.19 -3.79 -4.21
C PRO A 434 32.40 -4.05 -2.71
N THR A 435 33.34 -3.34 -2.08
CA THR A 435 33.69 -3.56 -0.67
C THR A 435 32.52 -3.41 0.29
N PHE A 436 31.59 -2.48 0.00
CA PHE A 436 30.43 -2.22 0.85
C PHE A 436 29.34 -3.30 0.82
N VAL A 437 29.41 -4.28 -0.09
CA VAL A 437 28.48 -5.42 -0.13
C VAL A 437 29.11 -6.73 0.34
N LEU A 438 30.41 -6.75 0.62
CA LEU A 438 31.13 -7.99 0.94
C LEU A 438 30.56 -8.69 2.17
N GLU A 439 30.20 -7.95 3.23
CA GLU A 439 29.58 -8.53 4.42
C GLU A 439 28.27 -9.27 4.09
N ALA A 440 27.40 -8.67 3.27
CA ALA A 440 26.15 -9.30 2.86
C ALA A 440 26.40 -10.53 1.96
N VAL A 441 27.42 -10.46 1.08
CA VAL A 441 27.82 -11.60 0.22
C VAL A 441 28.39 -12.75 1.06
N GLU A 442 29.23 -12.46 2.05
CA GLU A 442 29.81 -13.45 2.95
C GLU A 442 28.75 -14.14 3.80
N LEU A 443 27.76 -13.40 4.31
CA LEU A 443 26.62 -13.97 5.04
C LEU A 443 25.79 -14.94 4.17
N ASP A 444 25.56 -14.60 2.90
CA ASP A 444 24.87 -15.46 1.94
C ASP A 444 25.70 -16.74 1.63
N VAL A 445 27.03 -16.66 1.60
CA VAL A 445 27.91 -17.82 1.37
C VAL A 445 27.99 -18.72 2.62
N MET A 446 28.17 -18.14 3.81
CA MET A 446 28.25 -18.90 5.06
C MET A 446 26.97 -19.71 5.31
N SER A 447 25.82 -19.09 5.10
CA SER A 447 24.53 -19.74 5.30
C SER A 447 24.21 -20.84 4.26
N SER A 448 24.88 -20.82 3.09
CA SER A 448 24.81 -21.90 2.11
C SER A 448 25.69 -23.12 2.44
N MET A 449 26.71 -22.96 3.29
CA MET A 449 27.57 -24.06 3.73
C MET A 449 26.93 -24.91 4.84
N ASP A 450 26.05 -24.32 5.65
CA ASP A 450 25.34 -25.01 6.75
C ASP A 450 24.15 -25.87 6.27
N THR A 451 23.85 -25.86 4.97
CA THR A 451 22.70 -26.57 4.36
C THR A 451 23.09 -27.79 3.52
N VAL A 452 24.36 -28.22 3.54
CA VAL A 452 24.87 -29.44 2.87
C VAL A 452 24.90 -30.64 3.81
#